data_AF-A0A3Q1FQH3-F1
#
_entry.id   AF-A0A3Q1FQH3-F1
#
_cell.length_a   1.000
_cell.length_b   1.000
_cell.length_c   1.000
_cell.angle_alpha   90.00
_cell.angle_beta   90.00
_cell.angle_gamma   90.00
#
_symmetry.space_group_name_H-M   'P 1'
#
loop_
_entity.id
_entity.type
_entity.pdbx_description
1 polymer ?
#
loop_
_entity_poly.entity_id
_entity_poly.type
_entity_poly.pdbx_seq_one_letter_code
_entity_poly.pdbx_strand_id
1 'polypeptide(L)'
;MACEFKRIFALTRRGQDVELNDMSKVLITNFKSVIDSFPFPSEKSMHNFLPGDYVLVCSLKPTTGEPRYGPPTQVLLVTRTAVKVKGQPQWIHASRIKASPPLPASMNLQAVSMTHTLKEMRSTLMA
;
A
#
# COMPACT_ATOMS: atom_id res chain seq x y z
N MET A 1 45.37 13.75 51.24
CA MET A 1 45.23 12.28 51.29
C MET A 1 44.31 11.82 50.15
N ALA A 2 44.82 11.82 48.93
CA ALA A 2 44.05 11.53 47.71
C ALA A 2 44.79 10.49 46.84
N CYS A 3 45.22 9.40 47.46
CA CYS A 3 45.81 8.24 46.80
C CYS A 3 45.30 7.04 47.59
N GLU A 4 44.25 6.36 47.11
CA GLU A 4 44.07 4.89 47.22
C GLU A 4 42.76 4.38 46.61
N PHE A 5 41.79 5.24 46.26
CA PHE A 5 40.49 4.74 45.78
C PHE A 5 40.43 4.34 44.29
N LYS A 6 41.46 4.65 43.51
CA LYS A 6 41.51 4.28 42.06
C LYS A 6 42.07 2.87 41.80
N ARG A 7 42.52 2.13 42.83
CA ARG A 7 43.18 0.85 42.64
C ARG A 7 42.25 -0.37 42.67
N ILE A 8 41.07 -0.25 43.26
CA ILE A 8 40.09 -1.37 43.32
C ILE A 8 39.25 -1.47 42.04
N PHE A 9 38.98 -0.36 41.34
CA PHE A 9 38.13 -0.40 40.13
C PHE A 9 38.85 -0.82 38.83
N ALA A 10 40.18 -1.00 38.88
CA ALA A 10 40.99 -1.32 37.70
C ALA A 10 41.29 -2.83 37.51
N LEU A 11 40.86 -3.70 38.43
CA LEU A 11 41.13 -5.15 38.38
C LEU A 11 39.87 -6.02 38.28
N THR A 12 38.70 -5.45 37.99
CA THR A 12 37.46 -6.22 37.75
C THR A 12 36.69 -5.67 36.55
N ARG A 13 37.39 -5.45 35.43
CA ARG A 13 36.75 -5.13 34.15
C ARG A 13 37.51 -5.69 32.93
N ARG A 14 38.12 -6.87 33.10
CA ARG A 14 38.88 -7.56 32.05
C ARG A 14 38.60 -9.07 31.95
N GLY A 15 37.48 -9.54 32.50
CA GLY A 15 37.23 -10.98 32.60
C GLY A 15 35.82 -11.46 32.32
N GLN A 16 34.90 -10.62 31.84
CA GLN A 16 33.49 -11.04 31.70
C GLN A 16 32.73 -10.41 30.53
N ASP A 17 33.43 -10.11 29.43
CA ASP A 17 32.83 -9.60 28.18
C ASP A 17 33.05 -10.54 26.98
N VAL A 18 33.64 -11.72 27.19
CA VAL A 18 34.01 -12.62 26.09
C VAL A 18 32.96 -13.71 25.85
N GLU A 19 32.23 -14.18 26.86
CA GLU A 19 31.26 -15.30 26.70
C GLU A 19 29.81 -14.87 26.44
N LEU A 20 29.38 -13.67 26.88
CA LEU A 20 28.06 -13.10 26.52
C LEU A 20 27.95 -12.71 25.03
N ASN A 21 29.06 -12.82 24.31
CA ASN A 21 29.19 -12.47 22.91
C ASN A 21 29.02 -13.65 21.95
N ASP A 22 28.98 -14.90 22.41
CA ASP A 22 28.94 -16.03 21.47
C ASP A 22 27.52 -16.53 21.20
N MET A 23 26.66 -16.63 22.22
CA MET A 23 25.25 -16.99 22.00
C MET A 23 24.47 -15.88 21.29
N SER A 24 24.80 -14.61 21.56
CA SER A 24 24.23 -13.46 20.85
C SER A 24 24.67 -13.42 19.38
N LYS A 25 25.94 -13.71 19.08
CA LYS A 25 26.43 -13.86 17.70
C LYS A 25 25.76 -15.01 16.96
N VAL A 26 25.58 -16.17 17.60
CA VAL A 26 24.89 -17.32 17.00
C VAL A 26 23.44 -16.95 16.66
N LEU A 27 22.74 -16.29 17.58
CA LEU A 27 21.38 -15.82 17.35
C LEU A 27 21.31 -14.85 16.16
N ILE A 28 22.16 -13.83 16.14
CA ILE A 28 22.22 -12.84 15.04
C ILE A 28 22.56 -13.51 13.70
N THR A 29 23.49 -14.46 13.71
CA THR A 29 23.92 -15.19 12.50
C THR A 29 22.80 -16.07 11.96
N ASN A 30 22.08 -16.78 12.83
CA ASN A 30 20.94 -17.59 12.44
C ASN A 30 19.80 -16.71 11.90
N PHE A 31 19.50 -15.59 12.57
CA PHE A 31 18.50 -14.64 12.07
C PHE A 31 18.88 -14.10 10.69
N LYS A 32 20.13 -13.68 10.50
CA LYS A 32 20.61 -13.20 9.21
C LYS A 32 20.51 -14.28 8.13
N SER A 33 20.94 -15.51 8.42
CA SER A 33 20.82 -16.65 7.50
C SER A 33 19.37 -16.94 7.11
N VAL A 34 18.44 -16.83 8.06
CA VAL A 34 17.00 -17.01 7.78
C VAL A 34 16.49 -15.91 6.87
N ILE A 35 16.82 -14.64 7.15
CA ILE A 35 16.41 -13.49 6.33
C ILE A 35 16.99 -13.58 4.91
N ASP A 36 18.28 -13.91 4.78
CA ASP A 36 18.96 -14.04 3.49
C ASP A 36 18.43 -15.21 2.64
N SER A 37 17.79 -16.21 3.29
CA SER A 37 17.14 -17.34 2.61
C SER A 37 15.77 -17.01 2.05
N PHE A 38 15.14 -15.89 2.46
CA PHE A 38 13.87 -15.47 1.88
C PHE A 38 14.10 -14.97 0.45
N PRO A 39 13.32 -15.44 -0.54
CA PRO A 39 13.42 -14.92 -1.89
C PRO A 39 13.09 -13.42 -1.88
N PHE A 40 13.90 -12.62 -2.57
CA PHE A 40 13.60 -11.21 -2.74
C PHE A 40 12.20 -11.06 -3.34
N PRO A 41 11.35 -10.18 -2.76
CA PRO A 41 10.03 -9.95 -3.32
C PRO A 41 10.20 -9.40 -4.73
N SER A 42 9.70 -10.11 -5.75
CA SER A 42 9.87 -9.63 -7.13
C SER A 42 9.20 -8.26 -7.27
N GLU A 43 9.92 -7.24 -7.70
CA GLU A 43 9.34 -5.91 -7.93
C GLU A 43 8.25 -5.90 -9.00
N LYS A 44 8.27 -6.89 -9.91
CA LYS A 44 7.26 -7.02 -10.96
C LYS A 44 5.88 -7.29 -10.38
N SER A 45 4.92 -6.41 -10.70
CA SER A 45 3.51 -6.59 -10.37
C SER A 45 2.98 -7.86 -11.04
N MET A 46 2.16 -8.61 -10.31
CA MET A 46 1.50 -9.80 -10.84
C MET A 46 0.26 -9.46 -11.68
N HIS A 47 -0.01 -8.17 -11.86
CA HIS A 47 -1.14 -7.63 -12.58
C HIS A 47 -0.75 -6.33 -13.30
N ASN A 48 -1.47 -6.00 -14.36
CA ASN A 48 -1.17 -4.89 -15.25
C ASN A 48 -2.05 -3.65 -14.96
N PHE A 49 -2.57 -3.50 -13.74
CA PHE A 49 -3.38 -2.33 -13.38
C PHE A 49 -2.49 -1.13 -13.10
N LEU A 50 -2.93 0.06 -13.54
CA LEU A 50 -2.27 1.32 -13.29
C LEU A 50 -3.15 2.25 -12.43
N PRO A 51 -2.54 3.16 -11.65
CA PRO A 51 -3.28 4.27 -11.04
C PRO A 51 -4.04 5.06 -12.11
N GLY A 52 -5.35 5.28 -11.89
CA GLY A 52 -6.24 5.93 -12.85
C GLY A 52 -7.16 4.98 -13.62
N ASP A 53 -6.86 3.68 -13.65
CA ASP A 53 -7.72 2.70 -14.32
C ASP A 53 -9.05 2.51 -13.58
N TYR A 54 -10.10 2.19 -14.34
CA TYR A 54 -11.39 1.81 -13.79
C TYR A 54 -11.50 0.30 -13.67
N VAL A 55 -11.80 -0.17 -12.46
CA VAL A 55 -11.90 -1.59 -12.16
C VAL A 55 -13.18 -1.94 -11.42
N LEU A 56 -13.61 -3.18 -11.59
CA LEU A 56 -14.75 -3.77 -10.92
C LEU A 56 -14.26 -4.65 -9.77
N VAL A 57 -14.77 -4.37 -8.56
CA VAL A 57 -14.39 -5.10 -7.35
C VAL A 57 -15.39 -6.21 -7.08
N CYS A 58 -14.90 -7.44 -6.92
CA CYS A 58 -15.69 -8.60 -6.53
C CYS A 58 -16.00 -8.59 -5.02
N SER A 59 -17.29 -8.69 -4.66
CA SER A 59 -17.74 -8.78 -3.27
C SER A 59 -17.39 -10.14 -2.65
N LEU A 60 -17.01 -10.13 -1.36
CA LEU A 60 -16.72 -11.37 -0.60
C LEU A 60 -17.99 -12.08 -0.13
N LYS A 61 -19.05 -11.32 0.12
CA LYS A 61 -20.36 -11.83 0.57
C LYS A 61 -21.39 -11.38 -0.46
N PRO A 62 -21.51 -12.07 -1.60
CA PRO A 62 -22.55 -11.75 -2.56
C PRO A 62 -23.91 -12.05 -1.92
N THR A 63 -24.76 -11.03 -1.80
CA THR A 63 -26.15 -11.21 -1.41
C THR A 63 -26.89 -11.88 -2.57
N THR A 64 -27.76 -12.85 -2.29
CA THR A 64 -28.57 -13.53 -3.31
C THR A 64 -29.40 -12.50 -4.07
N GLY A 65 -29.06 -12.27 -5.34
CA GLY A 65 -29.74 -11.31 -6.22
C GLY A 65 -28.93 -10.06 -6.57
N GLU A 66 -27.81 -9.78 -5.90
CA GLU A 66 -26.94 -8.65 -6.26
C GLU A 66 -25.81 -9.07 -7.22
N PRO A 67 -25.37 -8.15 -8.11
CA PRO A 67 -24.20 -8.40 -8.94
C PRO A 67 -22.97 -8.68 -8.07
N ARG A 68 -22.24 -9.75 -8.40
CA ARG A 68 -21.00 -10.11 -7.69
C ARG A 68 -19.94 -9.01 -7.77
N TYR A 69 -19.98 -8.20 -8.82
CA TYR A 69 -19.09 -7.06 -9.04
C TYR A 69 -19.80 -5.76 -8.74
N GLY A 70 -19.14 -4.90 -7.95
CA GLY A 70 -19.61 -3.56 -7.66
C GLY A 70 -19.47 -2.59 -8.84
N PRO A 71 -19.75 -1.29 -8.63
CA PRO A 71 -19.63 -0.27 -9.66
C PRO A 71 -18.17 -0.07 -10.13
N PRO A 72 -17.95 0.42 -11.37
CA PRO A 72 -16.63 0.83 -11.84
C PRO A 72 -16.02 1.85 -10.88
N THR A 73 -14.85 1.54 -10.36
CA THR A 73 -14.18 2.38 -9.37
C THR A 73 -12.73 2.61 -9.76
N GLN A 74 -12.26 3.84 -9.52
CA GLN A 74 -10.92 4.26 -9.92
C GLN A 74 -9.84 3.68 -8.99
N VAL A 75 -8.77 3.18 -9.59
CA VAL A 75 -7.55 2.75 -8.90
C VAL A 75 -6.73 3.96 -8.48
N LEU A 76 -6.34 4.01 -7.21
CA LEU A 76 -5.53 5.07 -6.63
C LEU A 76 -4.06 4.69 -6.49
N LEU A 77 -3.79 3.47 -6.01
CA LEU A 77 -2.44 2.96 -5.80
C LEU A 77 -2.37 1.49 -6.20
N VAL A 78 -1.19 1.06 -6.66
CA VAL A 78 -0.93 -0.30 -7.10
C VAL A 78 0.27 -0.85 -6.34
N THR A 79 0.13 -2.07 -5.82
CA THR A 79 1.23 -2.86 -5.27
C THR A 79 1.37 -4.15 -6.06
N ARG A 80 2.34 -4.99 -5.73
CA ARG A 80 2.60 -6.21 -6.50
C ARG A 80 1.38 -7.13 -6.65
N THR A 81 0.60 -7.30 -5.59
CA THR A 81 -0.51 -8.28 -5.52
C THR A 81 -1.86 -7.64 -5.22
N ALA A 82 -1.89 -6.38 -4.79
CA ALA A 82 -3.12 -5.70 -4.40
C ALA A 82 -3.19 -4.28 -4.92
N VAL A 83 -4.41 -3.76 -5.00
CA VAL A 83 -4.73 -2.45 -5.52
C VAL A 83 -5.55 -1.70 -4.49
N LYS A 84 -5.26 -0.40 -4.32
CA LYS A 84 -6.08 0.50 -3.52
C LYS A 84 -7.06 1.21 -4.44
N VAL A 85 -8.33 1.12 -4.09
CA VAL A 85 -9.45 1.60 -4.91
C VAL A 85 -10.17 2.74 -4.17
N LYS A 86 -10.68 3.73 -4.91
CA LYS A 86 -11.39 4.88 -4.33
C LYS A 86 -12.63 4.42 -3.54
N GLY A 87 -12.84 4.97 -2.35
CA GLY A 87 -14.00 4.64 -1.51
C GLY A 87 -13.89 3.34 -0.72
N GLN A 88 -12.78 2.59 -0.84
CA GLN A 88 -12.49 1.43 0.00
C GLN A 88 -11.25 1.71 0.87
N PRO A 89 -11.34 1.54 2.20
CA PRO A 89 -10.18 1.75 3.08
C PRO A 89 -9.14 0.63 2.97
N GLN A 90 -9.58 -0.57 2.56
CA GLN A 90 -8.77 -1.77 2.46
C GLN A 90 -8.09 -1.95 1.08
N TRP A 91 -6.96 -2.64 1.07
CA TRP A 91 -6.32 -3.12 -0.15
C TRP A 91 -7.05 -4.34 -0.69
N ILE A 92 -7.26 -4.37 -2.01
CA ILE A 92 -8.00 -5.44 -2.67
C ILE A 92 -7.03 -6.26 -3.50
N HIS A 93 -6.97 -7.56 -3.24
CA HIS A 93 -6.10 -8.46 -4.00
C HIS A 93 -6.52 -8.52 -5.48
N ALA A 94 -5.55 -8.55 -6.39
CA ALA A 94 -5.78 -8.45 -7.84
C ALA A 94 -6.68 -9.58 -8.40
N SER A 95 -6.71 -10.76 -7.77
CA SER A 95 -7.60 -11.87 -8.17
C SER A 95 -9.10 -11.54 -8.01
N ARG A 96 -9.43 -10.53 -7.20
CA ARG A 96 -10.81 -10.07 -6.97
C ARG A 96 -11.18 -8.87 -7.83
N ILE A 97 -10.30 -8.45 -8.73
CA ILE A 97 -10.45 -7.24 -9.52
C ILE A 97 -10.56 -7.64 -10.98
N LYS A 98 -11.52 -7.04 -11.68
CA LYS A 98 -11.65 -7.17 -13.13
C LYS A 98 -11.56 -5.80 -13.78
N ALA A 99 -10.90 -5.71 -14.93
CA ALA A 99 -10.89 -4.46 -15.69
C ALA A 99 -12.33 -4.08 -16.06
N SER A 100 -12.70 -2.82 -15.84
CA SER A 100 -13.99 -2.31 -16.33
C SER A 100 -13.95 -2.24 -17.85
N PRO A 101 -15.06 -2.55 -18.54
CA PRO A 101 -15.24 -2.12 -19.92
C PRO A 101 -14.99 -0.60 -20.01
N PRO A 102 -14.42 -0.10 -21.12
CA PRO A 102 -14.29 1.34 -21.33
C PRO A 102 -15.68 1.96 -21.15
N LEU A 103 -15.79 2.91 -20.22
CA LEU A 103 -17.02 3.66 -20.03
C LEU A 103 -17.42 4.22 -21.40
N PRO A 104 -18.64 3.96 -21.90
CA PRO A 104 -19.10 4.66 -23.09
C PRO A 104 -19.00 6.15 -22.78
N ALA A 105 -18.44 6.94 -23.71
CA ALA A 105 -18.18 8.37 -23.58
C ALA A 105 -19.40 9.24 -23.18
N SER A 106 -20.58 8.62 -23.01
CA SER A 106 -21.84 9.20 -22.58
C SER A 106 -21.86 9.69 -21.12
N MET A 107 -21.01 9.19 -20.22
CA MET A 107 -20.94 9.73 -18.84
C MET A 107 -20.15 11.05 -18.71
N ASN A 108 -19.69 11.64 -19.82
CA ASN A 108 -19.07 12.98 -19.81
C ASN A 108 -20.08 14.12 -20.08
N LEU A 109 -21.38 13.81 -20.28
CA LEU A 109 -22.39 14.84 -20.58
C LEU A 109 -22.94 15.57 -19.34
N GLN A 110 -22.72 15.07 -18.13
CA GLN A 110 -23.14 15.81 -16.92
C GLN A 110 -22.17 16.92 -16.51
N ALA A 111 -20.90 16.87 -16.95
CA ALA A 111 -19.94 17.94 -16.70
C ALA A 111 -20.05 19.09 -17.71
N VAL A 112 -20.52 18.84 -18.94
CA VAL A 112 -20.73 19.88 -19.95
C VAL A 112 -22.06 20.62 -19.76
N SER A 113 -23.08 19.94 -19.22
CA SER A 113 -24.42 20.52 -19.01
C SER A 113 -24.45 21.72 -18.05
N MET A 114 -23.55 21.77 -17.04
CA MET A 114 -23.46 22.94 -16.15
C MET A 114 -22.75 24.16 -16.76
N THR A 115 -22.03 24.00 -17.87
CA THR A 115 -21.30 25.12 -18.51
C THR A 115 -22.09 25.80 -19.63
N HIS A 116 -23.13 25.15 -20.17
CA HIS A 116 -23.99 25.77 -21.18
C HIS A 116 -25.02 26.72 -20.56
N THR A 117 -25.47 26.47 -19.32
CA THR A 117 -26.49 27.31 -18.67
C THR A 117 -25.94 28.64 -18.15
N LEU A 118 -24.66 28.71 -17.75
CA LEU A 118 -24.05 29.97 -17.29
C LEU A 118 -23.71 30.93 -18.44
N LYS A 119 -23.51 30.42 -19.65
CA LYS A 119 -23.28 31.27 -20.84
C LYS A 119 -24.60 31.83 -21.37
N GLU A 120 -25.68 31.06 -21.30
CA GLU A 120 -27.03 31.48 -21.68
C GLU A 120 -27.55 32.62 -20.78
N MET A 121 -27.44 32.47 -19.44
CA MET A 121 -27.92 33.49 -18.49
C MET A 121 -27.15 34.83 -18.57
N ARG A 122 -25.89 34.82 -19.01
CA ARG A 122 -25.12 36.06 -19.23
C ARG A 122 -25.51 36.78 -20.52
N SER A 123 -26.06 36.07 -21.51
CA SER A 123 -26.50 36.66 -22.77
C SER A 123 -27.85 37.41 -22.64
N THR A 124 -28.70 37.02 -21.69
CA THR A 124 -30.03 37.64 -21.48
C THR A 124 -30.00 38.91 -20.63
N LEU A 125 -28.88 39.24 -19.97
CA LEU A 125 -28.75 40.44 -19.13
C LEU A 125 -28.15 41.65 -19.87
N MET A 126 -27.84 41.52 -21.16
CA MET A 126 -27.19 42.53 -22.01
C MET A 126 -27.97 42.80 -23.31
N ALA A 127 -29.26 42.44 -23.35
CA ALA A 127 -30.17 42.73 -24.45
C ALA A 127 -31.20 43.78 -24.02
#